data_AF-A0A942UKX4-F1
#
_entry.id   AF-A0A942UKX4-F1
#
_cell.length_a   1.000
_cell.length_b   1.000
_cell.length_c   1.000
_cell.angle_alpha   90.00
_cell.angle_beta   90.00
_cell.angle_gamma   90.00
#
_symmetry.space_group_name_H-M   'P 1'
#
loop_
_entity.id
_entity.type
_entity.pdbx_description
1 polymer ?
#
loop_
_entity_poly.entity_id
_entity_poly.type
_entity_poly.pdbx_seq_one_letter_code
_entity_poly.pdbx_strand_id
1 'polypeptide(L)'
;MSGELAKLLSTLKKRDEMFQQERDEMRTDFLLRGICEAEVDGLLDDPSLFPTLWLPETLRWEAFIEAGDLLPSLLKEAIAFLEWPYLEHIDIAEAIAFIQSKK
;
A
#
# COMPACT_ATOMS: atom_id res chain seq x y z
N MET A 1 -1.22 -7.68 21.35
CA MET A 1 -0.71 -7.37 20.01
C MET A 1 0.64 -8.01 19.84
N SER A 2 0.80 -8.90 18.85
CA SER A 2 2.14 -9.29 18.40
C SER A 2 2.82 -8.02 17.87
N GLY A 3 3.87 -7.56 18.56
CA GLY A 3 4.54 -6.30 18.23
C GLY A 3 5.03 -6.25 16.77
N GLU A 4 5.24 -7.40 16.14
CA GLU A 4 5.67 -7.51 14.75
C GLU A 4 4.56 -7.28 13.72
N LEU A 5 3.33 -7.75 13.97
CA LEU A 5 2.20 -7.52 13.05
C LEU A 5 1.84 -6.03 12.99
N ALA A 6 1.80 -5.36 14.15
CA ALA A 6 1.58 -3.93 14.22
C ALA A 6 2.68 -3.11 13.51
N LYS A 7 3.95 -3.55 13.59
CA LYS A 7 5.06 -2.93 12.86
C LYS A 7 4.97 -3.13 11.35
N LEU A 8 4.60 -4.32 10.90
CA LEU A 8 4.38 -4.62 9.48
C LEU A 8 3.30 -3.69 8.92
N LEU A 9 2.12 -3.64 9.55
CA LEU A 9 1.00 -2.82 9.11
C LEU A 9 1.31 -1.31 9.16
N SER A 10 2.04 -0.86 10.19
CA SER A 10 2.49 0.53 10.28
C SER A 10 3.48 0.88 9.16
N THR A 11 4.41 -0.03 8.85
CA THR A 11 5.38 0.14 7.75
C THR A 11 4.66 0.23 6.42
N LEU A 12 3.69 -0.66 6.18
CA LEU A 12 2.91 -0.68 4.95
C LEU A 12 2.09 0.60 4.79
N LYS A 13 1.35 1.03 5.82
CA LYS A 13 0.59 2.28 5.80
C LYS A 13 1.47 3.48 5.47
N LYS A 14 2.64 3.59 6.12
CA LYS A 14 3.58 4.68 5.86
C LYS A 14 4.12 4.65 4.43
N ARG A 15 4.39 3.46 3.88
CA ARG A 15 4.86 3.31 2.51
C ARG A 15 3.78 3.71 1.51
N ASP A 16 2.52 3.36 1.76
CA ASP A 16 1.39 3.83 0.96
C ASP A 16 1.25 5.35 1.03
N GLU A 17 1.30 5.96 2.22
CA GLU A 17 1.26 7.42 2.38
C GLU A 17 2.36 8.12 1.55
N MET A 18 3.59 7.60 1.57
CA MET A 18 4.69 8.14 0.76
C MET A 18 4.46 7.95 -0.75
N PHE A 19 3.96 6.79 -1.16
CA PHE A 19 3.66 6.49 -2.56
C PHE A 19 2.52 7.36 -3.10
N GLN A 20 1.43 7.53 -2.35
CA GLN A 20 0.31 8.40 -2.76
C GLN A 20 0.75 9.85 -2.89
N GLN A 21 1.59 10.34 -1.96
CA GLN A 21 2.14 11.70 -2.06
C GLN A 21 2.93 11.89 -3.37
N GLU A 22 3.88 10.99 -3.69
CA GLU A 22 4.66 11.09 -4.92
C GLU A 22 3.77 10.95 -6.17
N ARG A 23 2.75 10.07 -6.11
CA ARG A 23 1.78 9.89 -7.18
C ARG A 23 0.94 11.14 -7.43
N ASP A 24 0.51 11.85 -6.39
CA ASP A 24 -0.24 13.10 -6.50
C ASP A 24 0.60 14.25 -7.02
N GLU A 25 1.87 14.33 -6.59
CA GLU A 25 2.84 15.31 -7.10
C GLU A 25 3.08 15.11 -8.61
N MET A 26 3.31 13.86 -9.04
CA MET A 26 3.45 13.52 -10.47
C MET A 26 2.16 13.75 -11.27
N ARG A 27 1.00 13.39 -10.71
CA ARG A 27 -0.31 13.67 -11.33
C ARG A 27 -0.43 15.16 -11.63
N THR A 28 -0.14 15.99 -10.63
CA THR A 28 -0.23 17.45 -10.74
C THR A 28 0.71 18.00 -11.81
N ASP A 29 1.97 17.55 -11.85
CA ASP A 29 2.93 17.96 -12.88
C ASP A 29 2.48 17.57 -14.30
N PHE A 30 1.98 16.35 -14.50
CA PHE A 30 1.48 15.92 -15.81
C PHE A 30 0.27 16.72 -16.28
N LEU A 31 -0.70 16.98 -15.39
CA LEU A 31 -1.86 17.81 -15.69
C LEU A 31 -1.47 19.25 -16.02
N LEU A 32 -0.50 19.83 -15.30
CA LEU A 32 0.03 21.17 -15.60
C LEU A 32 0.74 21.25 -16.96
N ARG A 33 1.31 20.14 -17.43
CA ARG A 33 1.88 20.01 -18.78
C ARG A 33 0.83 19.81 -19.88
N GLY A 34 -0.45 19.76 -19.51
CA GLY A 34 -1.58 19.64 -20.45
C GLY A 34 -1.90 18.21 -20.88
N ILE A 35 -1.36 17.20 -20.18
CA ILE A 35 -1.73 15.80 -20.41
C ILE A 35 -3.15 15.59 -19.86
N CYS A 36 -4.00 14.89 -20.60
CA CYS A 36 -5.38 14.67 -20.16
C CYS A 36 -5.45 13.63 -19.03
N GLU A 37 -6.47 13.72 -18.16
CA GLU A 37 -6.59 12.88 -16.96
C GLU A 37 -6.49 11.38 -17.24
N ALA A 38 -7.15 10.89 -18.31
CA ALA A 38 -7.13 9.47 -18.67
C ALA A 38 -5.73 8.98 -19.08
N GLU A 39 -4.93 9.83 -19.71
CA GLU A 39 -3.54 9.49 -20.06
C GLU A 39 -2.65 9.54 -18.82
N VAL A 40 -2.85 10.52 -17.93
CA VAL A 40 -2.16 10.59 -16.64
C VAL A 40 -2.44 9.34 -15.80
N ASP A 41 -3.69 8.90 -15.72
CA ASP A 41 -4.06 7.68 -14.98
C ASP A 41 -3.28 6.46 -15.49
N GLY A 42 -3.21 6.27 -16.81
CA GLY A 42 -2.44 5.18 -17.41
C GLY A 42 -0.93 5.29 -17.18
N LEU A 43 -0.37 6.50 -17.16
CA LEU A 43 1.03 6.73 -16.85
C LEU A 43 1.36 6.38 -15.38
N LEU A 44 0.52 6.81 -14.44
CA LEU A 44 0.75 6.59 -13.00
C LEU A 44 0.64 5.12 -12.56
N ASP A 45 0.21 4.22 -13.44
CA ASP A 45 0.24 2.78 -13.20
C ASP A 45 1.57 2.13 -13.62
N ASP A 46 2.44 2.83 -14.35
CA ASP A 46 3.76 2.33 -14.74
C ASP A 46 4.73 2.34 -13.55
N PRO A 47 5.23 1.18 -13.08
CA PRO A 47 6.20 1.11 -11.99
C PRO A 47 7.50 1.85 -12.28
N SER A 48 7.87 2.04 -13.55
CA SER A 48 9.10 2.71 -13.94
C SER A 48 9.13 4.20 -13.55
N LEU A 49 7.96 4.81 -13.32
CA LEU A 49 7.84 6.18 -12.82
C LEU A 49 8.14 6.31 -11.32
N PHE A 50 8.12 5.20 -10.57
CA PHE A 50 8.26 5.18 -9.12
C PHE A 50 9.41 4.26 -8.68
N PRO A 51 10.66 4.53 -9.08
CA PRO A 51 11.77 3.58 -8.94
C PRO A 51 12.07 3.16 -7.49
N THR A 52 11.68 3.97 -6.51
CA THR A 52 11.96 3.73 -5.08
C THR A 52 10.69 3.48 -4.25
N LEU A 53 9.58 4.14 -4.59
CA LEU A 53 8.36 4.11 -3.78
C LEU A 53 7.23 3.29 -4.40
N TRP A 54 7.41 2.71 -5.59
CA TRP A 54 6.34 1.94 -6.23
C TRP A 54 5.70 0.94 -5.26
N LEU A 55 4.37 0.94 -5.26
CA LEU A 55 3.55 0.06 -4.45
C LEU A 55 2.43 -0.54 -5.33
N PRO A 56 2.34 -1.88 -5.42
CA PRO A 56 1.24 -2.54 -6.12
C PRO A 56 -0.11 -2.13 -5.53
N GLU A 57 -1.16 -2.12 -6.35
CA GLU A 57 -2.52 -1.77 -5.92
C GLU A 57 -3.01 -2.64 -4.76
N THR A 58 -2.73 -3.94 -4.80
CA THR A 58 -3.02 -4.93 -3.74
C THR A 58 -2.34 -4.61 -2.41
N LEU A 59 -1.27 -3.81 -2.43
CA LEU A 59 -0.50 -3.42 -1.25
C LEU A 59 -0.77 -1.98 -0.78
N ARG A 60 -1.61 -1.22 -1.49
CA ARG A 60 -2.06 0.10 -1.05
C ARG A 60 -2.97 -0.04 0.16
N TRP A 61 -3.01 0.97 1.04
CA TRP A 61 -3.70 0.86 2.32
C TRP A 61 -5.21 0.63 2.15
N GLU A 62 -5.81 1.19 1.09
CA GLU A 62 -7.22 0.99 0.75
C GLU A 62 -7.56 -0.49 0.54
N ALA A 63 -6.70 -1.26 -0.14
CA ALA A 63 -6.91 -2.68 -0.36
C ALA A 63 -7.03 -3.46 0.98
N PHE A 64 -6.34 -3.03 2.03
CA PHE A 64 -6.42 -3.62 3.37
C PHE A 64 -7.69 -3.21 4.12
N ILE A 65 -8.16 -1.98 3.90
CA ILE A 65 -9.41 -1.46 4.46
C ILE A 65 -10.62 -2.23 3.90
N GLU A 66 -10.56 -2.57 2.62
CA GLU A 66 -11.62 -3.23 1.84
C GLU A 66 -11.47 -4.76 1.75
N ALA A 67 -10.36 -5.32 2.23
CA ALA A 67 -9.94 -6.69 1.99
C ALA A 67 -10.98 -7.77 2.32
N GLY A 68 -11.75 -7.59 3.40
CA GLY A 68 -12.65 -8.62 3.93
C GLY A 68 -11.93 -9.97 4.10
N ASP A 69 -12.46 -11.01 3.45
CA ASP A 69 -11.91 -12.38 3.48
C ASP A 69 -10.55 -12.51 2.76
N LEU A 70 -10.14 -11.52 1.97
CA LEU A 70 -8.85 -11.51 1.25
C LEU A 70 -7.69 -11.03 2.13
N LEU A 71 -7.95 -10.47 3.32
CA LEU A 71 -6.93 -9.92 4.21
C LEU A 71 -5.76 -10.89 4.51
N PRO A 72 -5.98 -12.20 4.75
CA PRO A 72 -4.87 -13.13 4.96
C PRO A 72 -3.93 -13.24 3.75
N SER A 73 -4.46 -13.13 2.53
CA SER A 73 -3.68 -13.18 1.31
C SER A 73 -2.89 -11.89 1.11
N LEU A 74 -3.51 -10.73 1.33
CA LEU A 74 -2.83 -9.43 1.25
C LEU A 74 -1.71 -9.31 2.29
N LEU A 75 -1.91 -9.82 3.50
CA LEU A 75 -0.86 -9.86 4.53
C LEU A 75 0.34 -10.71 4.10
N LYS A 76 0.11 -11.86 3.48
CA LYS A 76 1.18 -12.71 2.94
C LYS A 76 1.94 -12.01 1.80
N GLU A 77 1.21 -11.34 0.92
CA GLU A 77 1.79 -10.56 -0.17
C GLU A 77 2.63 -9.39 0.37
N ALA A 78 2.14 -8.66 1.37
CA ALA A 78 2.88 -7.58 2.02
C ALA A 78 4.15 -8.08 2.70
N ILE A 79 4.10 -9.24 3.38
CA ILE A 79 5.28 -9.86 3.99
C ILE A 79 6.32 -10.20 2.92
N ALA A 80 5.90 -10.80 1.81
CA ALA A 80 6.80 -11.15 0.72
C ALA A 80 7.39 -9.90 0.05
N PHE A 81 6.58 -8.88 -0.22
CA PHE A 81 6.99 -7.65 -0.90
C PHE A 81 7.93 -6.79 -0.05
N LEU A 82 7.68 -6.69 1.26
CA LEU A 82 8.53 -5.94 2.17
C LEU A 82 9.73 -6.76 2.67
N GLU A 83 9.89 -7.99 2.19
CA GLU A 83 10.88 -8.96 2.69
C GLU A 83 10.87 -9.05 4.22
N TRP A 84 9.68 -8.97 4.81
CA TRP A 84 9.54 -8.89 6.27
C TRP A 84 9.96 -10.22 6.90
N PRO A 85 10.77 -10.21 7.98
CA PRO A 85 11.21 -11.44 8.63
C PRO A 85 10.00 -12.27 9.09
N TYR A 86 10.16 -13.60 9.06
CA TYR A 86 9.08 -14.56 9.23
C TYR A 86 8.20 -14.25 10.45
N LEU A 87 6.91 -14.04 10.19
CA LEU A 87 5.85 -13.96 11.20
C LEU A 87 5.31 -15.37 11.43
N GLU A 88 5.63 -15.97 12.58
CA GLU A 88 5.20 -17.34 12.91
C GLU A 88 3.68 -17.49 12.99
N HIS A 89 2.99 -16.43 13.40
CA HIS A 89 1.54 -16.40 13.53
C HIS A 89 0.99 -15.04 13.11
N ILE A 90 0.01 -15.07 12.21
CA ILE A 90 -0.75 -13.89 11.80
C ILE A 90 -2.14 -14.00 12.43
N ASP A 91 -2.38 -13.20 13.46
CA ASP A 91 -3.70 -13.04 14.05
C ASP A 91 -4.52 -12.06 13.19
N ILE A 92 -5.47 -12.61 12.43
CA ILE A 92 -6.33 -11.84 11.53
C ILE A 92 -7.26 -10.90 12.31
N ALA A 93 -7.74 -11.30 13.48
CA ALA A 93 -8.60 -10.44 14.30
C ALA A 93 -7.83 -9.22 14.82
N GLU A 94 -6.56 -9.44 15.21
CA GLU A 94 -5.65 -8.35 15.58
C GLU A 94 -5.37 -7.42 14.39
N ALA A 95 -5.09 -7.98 13.20
CA ALA A 95 -4.88 -7.20 11.99
C ALA A 95 -6.09 -6.32 11.66
N ILE A 96 -7.31 -6.88 11.71
CA ILE A 96 -8.56 -6.14 11.50
C ILE A 96 -8.70 -5.01 12.50
N ALA A 97 -8.51 -5.29 13.80
CA ALA A 97 -8.61 -4.27 14.85
C ALA A 97 -7.60 -3.13 14.63
N PHE A 98 -6.37 -3.46 14.24
CA PHE A 98 -5.34 -2.47 13.91
C PHE A 98 -5.76 -1.61 12.71
N ILE A 99 -6.16 -2.24 11.60
CA ILE A 99 -6.57 -1.53 10.37
C ILE A 99 -7.74 -0.60 10.67
N GLN A 100 -8.76 -1.07 11.39
CA GLN A 100 -9.92 -0.27 11.79
C GLN A 100 -9.55 0.92 12.69
N SER A 101 -8.54 0.79 13.55
CA SER A 101 -8.04 1.90 14.39
C SER A 101 -7.27 2.96 13.61
N LYS A 102 -6.94 2.69 12.34
CA LYS A 102 -6.14 3.51 11.44
C LYS A 102 -6.86 3.85 10.13
N LYS A 103 -8.18 3.58 10.04
CA LYS A 103 -9.06 4.17 9.02
C LYS A 103 -9.20 5.66 9.30
#